data_AF-A0A7W0MEC9-F1
#
_entry.id   AF-A0A7W0MEC9-F1
#
_cell.length_a   1.000
_cell.length_b   1.000
_cell.length_c   1.000
_cell.angle_alpha   90.00
_cell.angle_beta   90.00
_cell.angle_gamma   90.00
#
_symmetry.space_group_name_H-M   'P 1'
#
loop_
_entity.id
_entity.type
_entity.pdbx_description
1 polymer ?
#
loop_
_entity_poly.entity_id
_entity_poly.type
_entity_poly.pdbx_seq_one_letter_code
_entity_poly.pdbx_strand_id
1 'polypeptide(L)'
;MAVGWVEAETNRHQDHVIAHVVGATPLGYFVADEAFHLVLDIGFIWTILVDGEMSLLPEKIALAELNISEDRRKLLTAGIRELRESDEVTEPKSITRAPEGCLIEAFGFYRDEDGRRCRFEIRGEQLSLCVEASSATGEFVANCF
;
A
#
# COMPACT_ATOMS: atom_id res chain seq x y z
N MET A 1 20.80 19.80 -2.25
CA MET A 1 20.14 19.75 -3.56
C MET A 1 18.79 19.09 -3.30
N ALA A 2 17.69 19.74 -3.67
CA ALA A 2 16.38 19.11 -3.55
C ALA A 2 16.40 17.86 -4.44
N VAL A 3 16.14 16.69 -3.87
CA VAL A 3 15.97 15.47 -4.65
C VAL A 3 14.80 15.73 -5.61
N GLY A 4 15.09 15.81 -6.91
CA GLY A 4 14.07 15.97 -7.94
C GLY A 4 13.30 14.67 -8.06
N TRP A 5 12.06 14.67 -7.57
CA TRP A 5 11.12 13.59 -7.87
C TRP A 5 10.59 13.82 -9.29
N VAL A 6 10.69 12.82 -10.15
CA VAL A 6 10.16 12.83 -11.51
C VAL A 6 8.99 11.86 -11.57
N GLU A 7 7.88 12.29 -12.16
CA GLU A 7 6.72 11.44 -12.36
C GLU A 7 7.10 10.26 -13.26
N ALA A 8 6.81 9.05 -12.80
CA ALA A 8 7.09 7.82 -13.51
C ALA A 8 5.88 7.43 -14.34
N GLU A 9 6.13 6.97 -15.57
CA GLU A 9 5.07 6.48 -16.44
C GLU A 9 4.48 5.18 -15.89
N THR A 10 3.15 5.09 -15.92
CA THR A 10 2.40 3.86 -15.66
C THR A 10 2.07 3.15 -16.96
N ASN A 11 2.00 1.83 -16.91
CA ASN A 11 1.52 1.00 -18.01
C ASN A 11 0.01 0.77 -17.90
N ARG A 12 -0.59 0.22 -18.96
CA ARG A 12 -2.03 -0.03 -19.05
C ARG A 12 -2.59 -0.90 -17.92
N HIS A 13 -1.81 -1.87 -17.42
CA HIS A 13 -2.23 -2.71 -16.30
C HIS A 13 -2.23 -1.92 -14.99
N GLN A 14 -1.19 -1.13 -14.75
CA GLN A 14 -1.11 -0.23 -13.60
C GLN A 14 -2.26 0.78 -13.62
N ASP A 15 -2.53 1.42 -14.77
CA ASP A 15 -3.66 2.34 -14.92
C ASP A 15 -5.01 1.68 -14.61
N HIS A 16 -5.17 0.41 -15.02
CA HIS A 16 -6.37 -0.37 -14.73
C HIS A 16 -6.52 -0.65 -13.23
N VAL A 17 -5.43 -1.01 -12.55
CA VAL A 17 -5.43 -1.23 -11.09
C VAL A 17 -5.72 0.09 -10.37
N ILE A 18 -5.06 1.19 -10.75
CA ILE A 18 -5.28 2.52 -10.16
C ILE A 18 -6.75 2.93 -10.29
N ALA A 19 -7.37 2.73 -11.46
CA ALA A 19 -8.78 3.03 -11.67
C ALA A 19 -9.73 2.21 -10.79
N HIS A 20 -9.32 1.01 -10.33
CA HIS A 20 -10.14 0.19 -9.42
C HIS A 20 -10.01 0.61 -7.95
N VAL A 21 -8.86 1.15 -7.55
CA VAL A 21 -8.61 1.55 -6.16
C VAL A 21 -9.03 2.99 -5.88
N VAL A 22 -9.12 3.84 -6.90
CA VAL A 22 -9.74 5.17 -6.77
C VAL A 22 -11.21 5.00 -6.34
N GLY A 23 -11.58 5.69 -5.27
CA GLY A 23 -12.88 5.58 -4.61
C GLY A 23 -12.95 4.49 -3.52
N ALA A 24 -11.86 3.74 -3.28
CA ALA A 24 -11.74 2.84 -2.13
C ALA A 24 -11.06 3.55 -0.96
N THR A 25 -11.26 3.04 0.25
CA THR A 25 -10.64 3.55 1.48
C THR A 25 -9.62 2.53 2.00
N PRO A 26 -8.33 2.88 2.17
CA PRO A 26 -7.39 2.04 2.89
C PRO A 26 -7.81 1.91 4.36
N LEU A 27 -7.87 0.68 4.85
CA LEU A 27 -8.08 0.37 6.27
C LEU A 27 -6.75 0.29 7.02
N GLY A 28 -5.70 -0.16 6.34
CA GLY A 28 -4.38 -0.33 6.90
C GLY A 28 -3.39 -0.86 5.89
N TYR A 29 -2.13 -0.97 6.30
CA TYR A 29 -1.05 -1.45 5.45
C TYR A 29 -0.02 -2.27 6.22
N PHE A 30 0.71 -3.11 5.49
CA PHE A 30 1.84 -3.88 6.00
C PHE A 30 2.88 -4.12 4.91
N VAL A 31 4.09 -4.47 5.31
CA VAL A 31 5.19 -4.84 4.41
C VAL A 31 5.50 -6.32 4.57
N ALA A 32 5.47 -7.05 3.46
CA ALA A 32 5.83 -8.46 3.35
C ALA A 32 6.40 -8.72 1.95
N ASP A 33 7.27 -9.73 1.81
CA ASP A 33 7.81 -10.15 0.52
C ASP A 33 8.33 -9.02 -0.38
N GLU A 34 9.03 -8.05 0.23
CA GLU A 34 9.58 -6.87 -0.48
C GLU A 34 8.51 -6.05 -1.22
N ALA A 35 7.27 -6.07 -0.72
CA ALA A 35 6.15 -5.31 -1.25
C ALA A 35 5.39 -4.57 -0.14
N PHE A 36 4.78 -3.46 -0.54
CA PHE A 36 3.85 -2.72 0.30
C PHE A 36 2.43 -3.18 -0.01
N HIS A 37 1.68 -3.58 1.01
CA HIS A 37 0.32 -4.08 0.87
C HIS A 37 -0.65 -3.15 1.58
N LEU A 38 -1.63 -2.64 0.86
CA LEU A 38 -2.77 -1.90 1.42
C LEU A 38 -4.00 -2.78 1.45
N VAL A 39 -4.65 -2.81 2.61
CA VAL A 39 -5.94 -3.45 2.82
C VAL A 39 -7.02 -2.42 2.52
N LEU A 40 -7.89 -2.71 1.56
CA LEU A 40 -8.96 -1.80 1.14
C LEU A 40 -10.31 -2.23 1.71
N ASP A 41 -11.17 -1.27 2.03
CA ASP A 41 -12.54 -1.49 2.50
C ASP A 41 -13.38 -2.39 1.58
N ILE A 42 -13.10 -2.37 0.27
CA ILE A 42 -13.75 -3.18 -0.78
C ILE A 42 -13.40 -4.68 -0.79
N GLY A 43 -12.57 -5.19 0.12
CA GLY A 43 -12.26 -6.63 0.21
C GLY A 43 -11.06 -7.09 -0.62
N PHE A 44 -10.22 -6.14 -1.03
CA PHE A 44 -9.03 -6.38 -1.84
C PHE A 44 -7.77 -5.90 -1.11
N ILE A 45 -6.64 -6.53 -1.45
CA ILE A 45 -5.31 -6.05 -1.09
C ILE A 45 -4.65 -5.50 -2.34
N TRP A 46 -4.29 -4.23 -2.29
CA TRP A 46 -3.47 -3.58 -3.30
C TRP A 46 -2.00 -3.74 -2.92
N THR A 47 -1.24 -4.41 -3.76
CA THR A 47 0.19 -4.63 -3.57
C THR A 47 0.98 -3.75 -4.52
N ILE A 48 1.99 -3.07 -3.99
CA ILE A 48 2.91 -2.20 -4.72
C ILE A 48 4.34 -2.71 -4.46
N LEU A 49 5.02 -3.11 -5.53
CA LEU A 49 6.41 -3.55 -5.51
C LEU A 49 7.35 -2.35 -5.54
N VAL A 50 8.62 -2.57 -5.18
CA VAL A 50 9.62 -1.49 -5.09
C VAL A 50 9.89 -0.81 -6.44
N ASP A 51 9.71 -1.54 -7.54
CA ASP A 51 9.79 -1.00 -8.90
C ASP A 51 8.49 -0.31 -9.36
N GLY A 52 7.44 -0.33 -8.55
CA GLY A 52 6.13 0.24 -8.87
C GLY A 52 5.20 -0.70 -9.64
N GLU A 53 5.62 -1.93 -9.95
CA GLU A 53 4.66 -2.95 -10.36
C GLU A 53 3.57 -3.11 -9.30
N MET A 54 2.35 -3.36 -9.74
CA MET A 54 1.20 -3.42 -8.83
C MET A 54 0.22 -4.52 -9.19
N SER A 55 -0.38 -5.08 -8.15
CA SER A 55 -1.42 -6.08 -8.27
C SER A 55 -2.55 -5.77 -7.30
N LEU A 56 -3.77 -6.16 -7.69
CA LEU A 56 -4.96 -6.02 -6.86
C LEU A 56 -5.64 -7.38 -6.81
N LEU A 57 -5.63 -8.00 -5.63
CA LEU A 57 -6.15 -9.34 -5.44
C LEU A 57 -7.15 -9.37 -4.27
N PRO A 58 -8.17 -10.24 -4.32
CA PRO A 58 -9.02 -10.49 -3.16
C PRO A 58 -8.17 -10.89 -1.95
N GLU A 59 -8.52 -10.40 -0.77
CA GLU A 59 -7.72 -10.59 0.47
C GLU A 59 -7.27 -12.03 0.70
N LYS A 60 -8.18 -12.99 0.53
CA LYS A 60 -7.88 -14.42 0.73
C LYS A 60 -6.81 -14.95 -0.22
N ILE A 61 -6.82 -14.48 -1.47
CA ILE A 61 -5.85 -14.89 -2.49
C ILE A 61 -4.52 -14.22 -2.21
N ALA A 62 -4.52 -12.89 -2.00
CA ALA A 62 -3.33 -12.12 -1.68
C ALA A 62 -2.56 -12.71 -0.48
N LEU A 63 -3.24 -13.00 0.62
CA LEU A 63 -2.62 -13.60 1.81
C LEU A 63 -2.09 -15.03 1.59
N ALA A 64 -2.72 -15.80 0.70
CA ALA A 64 -2.29 -17.15 0.38
C ALA A 64 -1.02 -17.18 -0.48
N GLU A 65 -0.84 -16.17 -1.34
CA GLU A 65 0.32 -16.02 -2.22
C GLU A 65 1.57 -15.47 -1.52
N LEU A 66 1.40 -14.86 -0.34
CA LEU A 66 2.55 -14.40 0.46
C LEU A 66 3.47 -15.56 0.86
N ASN A 67 4.76 -15.38 0.60
CA ASN A 67 5.86 -16.26 0.96
C ASN A 67 6.32 -16.04 2.42
N ILE A 68 5.36 -16.16 3.34
CA ILE A 68 5.55 -15.98 4.79
C ILE A 68 5.20 -17.25 5.56
N SER A 69 5.66 -17.32 6.81
CA SER A 69 5.29 -18.41 7.71
C SER A 69 3.78 -18.45 7.96
N GLU A 70 3.23 -19.64 8.22
CA GLU A 70 1.80 -19.79 8.53
C GLU A 70 1.37 -18.97 9.75
N ASP A 71 2.22 -18.85 10.77
CA ASP A 71 1.93 -18.06 11.96
C ASP A 71 1.83 -16.57 11.62
N ARG A 72 2.74 -16.05 10.78
CA ARG A 72 2.67 -14.67 10.31
C ARG A 72 1.42 -14.44 9.46
N ARG A 73 1.07 -15.40 8.60
CA ARG A 73 -0.17 -15.34 7.81
C ARG A 73 -1.41 -15.29 8.71
N LYS A 74 -1.48 -16.13 9.75
CA LYS A 74 -2.58 -16.11 10.74
C LYS A 74 -2.68 -14.75 11.45
N LEU A 75 -1.54 -14.17 11.83
CA LEU A 75 -1.49 -12.83 12.45
C LEU A 75 -1.98 -11.73 11.51
N LEU A 76 -1.62 -11.78 10.22
CA LEU A 76 -2.13 -10.82 9.24
C LEU A 76 -3.63 -11.00 9.00
N THR A 77 -4.11 -12.23 8.84
CA THR A 77 -5.56 -12.51 8.68
C THR A 77 -6.36 -12.00 9.87
N ALA A 78 -5.88 -12.21 11.10
CA ALA A 78 -6.51 -11.69 12.30
C ALA A 78 -6.50 -10.15 12.32
N GLY A 79 -5.36 -9.52 11.99
CA GLY A 79 -5.26 -8.06 11.91
C GLY A 79 -6.20 -7.45 10.88
N ILE A 80 -6.33 -8.03 9.69
CA ILE A 80 -7.28 -7.56 8.66
C ILE A 80 -8.71 -7.65 9.17
N ARG A 81 -9.05 -8.74 9.86
CA ARG A 81 -10.37 -8.91 10.46
C ARG A 81 -10.64 -7.84 11.53
N GLU A 82 -9.65 -7.56 12.38
CA GLU A 82 -9.73 -6.50 13.39
C GLU A 82 -9.94 -5.12 12.74
N LEU A 83 -9.21 -4.80 11.66
CA LEU A 83 -9.40 -3.54 10.92
C LEU A 83 -10.83 -3.36 10.39
N ARG A 84 -11.52 -4.45 10.05
CA ARG A 84 -12.89 -4.44 9.54
C ARG A 84 -13.96 -4.39 10.63
N GLU A 85 -13.72 -5.09 11.73
CA GLU A 85 -14.72 -5.28 12.79
C GLU A 85 -14.61 -4.24 13.91
N SER A 86 -13.46 -3.57 14.05
CA SER A 86 -13.18 -2.69 15.18
C SER A 86 -13.19 -1.21 14.79
N ASP A 87 -14.11 -0.47 15.39
CA ASP A 87 -14.08 1.00 15.49
C ASP A 87 -13.04 1.49 16.52
N GLU A 88 -12.39 0.59 17.27
CA GLU A 88 -11.39 0.97 18.27
C GLU A 88 -10.02 1.24 17.64
N VAL A 89 -9.39 2.32 18.11
CA VAL A 89 -8.08 2.86 17.69
C VAL A 89 -6.89 1.95 18.03
N THR A 90 -7.12 0.75 18.56
CA THR A 90 -6.02 -0.17 18.87
C THR A 90 -5.41 -0.67 17.56
N GLU A 91 -4.13 -0.34 17.32
CA GLU A 91 -3.39 -0.83 16.16
C GLU A 91 -3.19 -2.35 16.26
N PRO A 92 -3.58 -3.12 15.22
CA PRO A 92 -3.24 -4.53 15.14
C PRO A 92 -1.72 -4.71 15.18
N LYS A 93 -1.23 -5.74 15.88
CA LYS A 93 0.23 -5.97 16.03
C LYS A 93 0.99 -6.15 14.71
N SER A 94 0.29 -6.55 13.66
CA SER A 94 0.85 -6.98 12.37
C SER A 94 0.53 -6.02 11.22
N ILE A 95 -0.32 -5.02 11.44
CA ILE A 95 -0.82 -4.10 10.40
C ILE A 95 -0.93 -2.70 10.98
N THR A 96 -0.39 -1.72 10.29
CA THR A 96 -0.53 -0.31 10.66
C THR A 96 -1.85 0.22 10.11
N ARG A 97 -2.65 0.89 10.94
CA ARG A 97 -3.90 1.52 10.49
C ARG A 97 -3.59 2.63 9.49
N ALA A 98 -4.40 2.73 8.45
CA ALA A 98 -4.35 3.85 7.52
C ALA A 98 -4.98 5.08 8.19
N PRO A 99 -4.60 6.31 7.78
CA PRO A 99 -5.21 7.52 8.30
C PRO A 99 -6.72 7.55 7.97
N GLU A 100 -7.53 8.00 8.92
CA GLU A 100 -8.96 8.23 8.69
C GLU A 100 -9.16 9.32 7.62
N GLY A 101 -10.22 9.19 6.80
CA GLY A 101 -10.50 10.16 5.72
C GLY A 101 -9.61 10.02 4.48
N CYS A 102 -8.91 8.89 4.33
CA CYS A 102 -8.12 8.57 3.13
C CYS A 102 -8.97 7.91 2.03
N LEU A 103 -10.09 8.52 1.62
CA LEU A 103 -10.82 8.05 0.43
C LEU A 103 -9.98 8.37 -0.81
N ILE A 104 -9.47 7.35 -1.50
CA ILE A 104 -8.49 7.55 -2.58
C ILE A 104 -9.11 8.33 -3.73
N GLU A 105 -8.58 9.52 -4.01
CA GLU A 105 -8.97 10.35 -5.15
C GLU A 105 -7.97 10.24 -6.30
N ALA A 106 -6.69 10.08 -5.97
CA ALA A 106 -5.62 10.02 -6.96
C ALA A 106 -4.42 9.22 -6.46
N PHE A 107 -3.64 8.73 -7.42
CA PHE A 107 -2.36 8.08 -7.19
C PHE A 107 -1.27 8.79 -7.96
N GLY A 108 -0.17 9.12 -7.29
CA GLY A 108 1.05 9.63 -7.91
C GLY A 108 2.17 8.61 -7.79
N PHE A 109 2.86 8.34 -8.89
CA PHE A 109 4.07 7.52 -8.90
C PHE A 109 5.26 8.38 -9.32
N TYR A 110 6.26 8.45 -8.47
CA TYR A 110 7.46 9.24 -8.69
C TYR A 110 8.71 8.38 -8.50
N ARG A 111 9.77 8.71 -9.21
CA ARG A 111 11.11 8.15 -9.03
C ARG A 111 12.10 9.28 -8.83
N ASP A 112 13.17 9.02 -8.09
CA ASP A 112 14.30 9.95 -8.06
C ASP A 112 15.05 9.93 -9.42
N GLU A 113 15.86 10.96 -9.67
CA GLU A 113 16.62 11.09 -10.94
C GLU A 113 17.54 9.89 -11.22
N ASP A 114 18.03 9.24 -10.16
CA ASP A 114 18.91 8.07 -10.26
C ASP A 114 18.15 6.72 -10.39
N GLY A 115 16.82 6.72 -10.28
CA GLY A 115 15.98 5.52 -10.32
C GLY A 115 16.15 4.56 -9.14
N ARG A 116 16.77 5.03 -8.05
CA ARG A 116 17.09 4.25 -6.84
C ARG A 116 15.99 4.32 -5.79
N ARG A 117 15.12 5.31 -5.87
CA ARG A 117 14.01 5.51 -4.95
C ARG A 117 12.72 5.69 -5.71
N CYS A 118 11.69 5.07 -5.19
CA CYS A 118 10.32 5.23 -5.66
C CYS A 118 9.52 5.92 -4.56
N ARG A 119 8.60 6.80 -4.96
CA ARG A 119 7.64 7.43 -4.08
C ARG A 119 6.25 7.25 -4.65
N PHE A 120 5.37 6.69 -3.85
CA PHE A 120 3.97 6.46 -4.16
C PHE A 120 3.13 7.37 -3.29
N GLU A 121 2.35 8.24 -3.91
CA GLU A 121 1.44 9.14 -3.22
C GLU A 121 0.01 8.66 -3.43
N ILE A 122 -0.61 8.18 -2.36
CA ILE A 122 -2.01 7.81 -2.32
C ILE A 122 -2.73 9.01 -1.73
N ARG A 123 -3.33 9.82 -2.60
CA ARG A 123 -3.98 11.07 -2.21
C ARG A 123 -5.43 10.78 -1.84
N GLY A 124 -5.76 10.99 -0.57
CA GLY A 124 -7.12 10.87 -0.08
C GLY A 124 -7.84 12.21 -0.02
N GLU A 125 -9.17 12.16 0.13
CA GLU A 125 -10.03 13.34 0.26
C GLU A 125 -9.59 14.29 1.39
N GLN A 126 -9.18 13.76 2.54
CA GLN A 126 -8.79 14.56 3.72
C GLN A 126 -7.32 14.39 4.11
N LEU A 127 -6.82 13.16 4.05
CA LEU A 127 -5.43 12.82 4.38
C LEU A 127 -4.82 11.99 3.27
N SER A 128 -3.52 12.15 3.07
CA SER A 128 -2.76 11.40 2.07
C SER A 128 -1.75 10.47 2.73
N LEU A 129 -1.46 9.36 2.05
CA LEU A 129 -0.42 8.42 2.42
C LEU A 129 0.73 8.49 1.41
N CYS A 130 1.92 8.84 1.86
CA CYS A 130 3.14 8.81 1.07
C CYS A 130 3.95 7.59 1.46
N VAL A 131 4.25 6.73 0.48
CA VAL A 131 5.10 5.56 0.65
C VAL A 131 6.36 5.76 -0.16
N GLU A 132 7.50 5.81 0.51
CA GLU A 132 8.80 5.82 -0.15
C GLU A 132 9.42 4.43 -0.09
N ALA A 133 9.98 3.98 -1.20
CA ALA A 133 10.65 2.70 -1.33
C ALA A 133 12.07 2.88 -1.85
N SER A 134 13.00 2.08 -1.35
CA SER A 134 14.39 2.05 -1.79
C SER A 134 14.65 0.80 -2.62
N SER A 135 14.93 0.94 -3.92
CA SER A 135 15.25 -0.21 -4.80
C SER A 135 16.57 -0.88 -4.46
N ALA A 136 17.43 -0.20 -3.70
CA ALA A 136 18.70 -0.77 -3.23
C ALA A 136 18.53 -1.66 -1.99
N THR A 137 17.55 -1.39 -1.13
CA THR A 137 17.38 -2.09 0.16
C THR A 137 16.08 -2.87 0.28
N GLY A 138 15.11 -2.64 -0.61
CA GLY A 138 13.76 -3.21 -0.51
C GLY A 138 12.93 -2.63 0.63
N GLU A 139 13.41 -1.56 1.27
CA GLU A 139 12.76 -0.95 2.42
C GLU A 139 11.64 -0.01 1.96
N PHE A 140 10.53 -0.03 2.71
CA PHE A 140 9.41 0.88 2.55
C PHE A 140 9.23 1.72 3.81
N VAL A 141 8.98 3.02 3.62
CA VAL A 141 8.66 3.97 4.68
C VAL A 141 7.36 4.67 4.31
N ALA A 142 6.33 4.50 5.13
CA ALA A 142 5.04 5.15 4.94
C ALA A 142 4.88 6.32 5.92
N ASN A 143 4.45 7.48 5.40
CA ASN A 143 4.19 8.70 6.15
C ASN A 143 2.81 9.25 5.76
N CYS A 144 2.05 9.73 6.75
CA CYS A 144 0.77 10.40 6.52
C CYS A 144 0.97 11.92 6.54
N PHE A 145 0.26 12.66 5.68
CA PHE A 145 0.35 14.11 5.58
C PHE A 145 -0.93 14.76 5.07
#